data_AF-A0A5N9AD90-F1
#
_entry.id   AF-A0A5N9AD90-F1
#
_cell.length_a   1.000
_cell.length_b   1.000
_cell.length_c   1.000
_cell.angle_alpha   90.00
_cell.angle_beta   90.00
_cell.angle_gamma   90.00
#
_symmetry.space_group_name_H-M   'P 1'
#
loop_
_entity.id
_entity.type
_entity.pdbx_description
1 polymer ?
#
loop_
_entity_poly.entity_id
_entity_poly.type
_entity_poly.pdbx_seq_one_letter_code
_entity_poly.pdbx_strand_id
1 'polypeptide(L)'
;MSEKNSEINDKKNLQNSLDKLYEIFQDISYHADELSKHRCPYKNAMSKCTANFYCQNQKYVKKEDDAPFCAGSDKLDYRPAWKVDEPIKKND
;
A
#
# COMPACT_ATOMS: atom_id res chain seq x y z
N MET A 1 44.92 -1.36 -14.64
CA MET A 1 43.86 -0.53 -15.29
C MET A 1 42.51 -1.24 -15.33
N SER A 2 42.48 -2.57 -15.46
CA SER A 2 41.25 -3.40 -15.49
C SER A 2 40.43 -3.35 -14.17
N GLU A 3 41.07 -3.55 -13.02
CA GLU A 3 40.37 -3.70 -11.73
C GLU A 3 39.64 -2.43 -11.26
N LYS A 4 40.25 -1.25 -11.44
CA LYS A 4 39.62 0.05 -11.11
C LYS A 4 38.34 0.31 -11.93
N ASN A 5 38.29 -0.17 -13.18
CA ASN A 5 37.10 -0.01 -14.02
C ASN A 5 35.98 -0.96 -13.60
N SER A 6 36.32 -2.15 -13.05
CA SER A 6 35.36 -3.08 -12.47
C SER A 6 34.68 -2.49 -11.22
N GLU A 7 35.46 -1.99 -10.26
CA GLU A 7 34.93 -1.37 -9.03
C GLU A 7 34.02 -0.17 -9.32
N ILE A 8 34.37 0.66 -10.30
CA ILE A 8 33.54 1.80 -10.72
C ILE A 8 32.19 1.31 -11.27
N ASN A 9 32.19 0.23 -12.04
CA ASN A 9 30.98 -0.33 -12.62
C ASN A 9 30.09 -0.98 -11.55
N ASP A 10 30.68 -1.68 -10.58
CA ASP A 10 29.96 -2.28 -9.46
C ASP A 10 29.32 -1.22 -8.57
N LYS A 11 30.05 -0.13 -8.27
CA LYS A 11 29.51 1.02 -7.52
C LYS A 11 28.34 1.67 -8.27
N LYS A 12 28.46 1.83 -9.58
CA LYS A 12 27.38 2.40 -10.42
C LYS A 12 26.14 1.49 -10.43
N ASN A 13 26.33 0.18 -10.54
CA ASN A 13 25.24 -0.80 -10.51
C ASN A 13 24.54 -0.85 -9.15
N LEU A 14 25.30 -0.74 -8.06
CA LEU A 14 24.75 -0.60 -6.71
C LEU A 14 23.91 0.68 -6.60
N GLN A 15 24.46 1.83 -7.02
CA GLN A 15 23.73 3.10 -6.97
C GLN A 15 22.42 3.02 -7.77
N ASN A 16 22.47 2.48 -9.00
CA ASN A 16 21.27 2.28 -9.83
C ASN A 16 20.23 1.39 -9.14
N SER A 17 20.67 0.38 -8.38
CA SER A 17 19.75 -0.49 -7.63
C SER A 17 19.13 0.25 -6.44
N LEU A 18 19.90 1.07 -5.74
CA LEU A 18 19.41 1.90 -4.63
C LEU A 18 18.44 2.97 -5.12
N ASP A 19 18.73 3.63 -6.24
CA ASP A 19 17.86 4.64 -6.84
C ASP A 19 16.51 4.02 -7.24
N LYS A 20 16.52 2.83 -7.84
CA LYS A 20 15.28 2.08 -8.16
C LYS A 20 14.50 1.70 -6.91
N LEU A 21 15.16 1.24 -5.85
CA LEU A 21 14.50 0.93 -4.58
C LEU A 21 13.86 2.18 -3.99
N TYR A 22 14.59 3.30 -4.01
CA TYR A 22 14.09 4.59 -3.52
C TYR A 22 12.82 5.01 -4.28
N GLU A 23 12.80 4.93 -5.61
CA GLU A 23 11.62 5.23 -6.43
C GLU A 23 10.42 4.36 -6.02
N ILE A 24 10.60 3.04 -5.89
CA ILE A 24 9.55 2.09 -5.49
C ILE A 24 8.98 2.46 -4.12
N PHE A 25 9.85 2.70 -3.12
CA PHE A 25 9.40 3.04 -1.78
C PHE A 25 8.71 4.39 -1.70
N GLN A 26 9.16 5.37 -2.49
CA GLN A 26 8.51 6.67 -2.60
C GLN A 26 7.07 6.52 -3.14
N ASP A 27 6.88 5.75 -4.20
CA ASP A 27 5.56 5.49 -4.77
C ASP A 27 4.65 4.74 -3.80
N ILE A 28 5.16 3.71 -3.11
CA ILE A 28 4.40 2.99 -2.07
C ILE A 28 3.95 3.95 -0.97
N SER A 29 4.85 4.80 -0.47
CA SER A 29 4.54 5.76 0.60
C SER A 29 3.45 6.73 0.17
N TYR A 30 3.57 7.30 -1.04
CA TYR A 30 2.57 8.23 -1.59
C TYR A 30 1.18 7.57 -1.70
N HIS A 31 1.11 6.36 -2.26
CA HIS A 31 -0.16 5.65 -2.40
C HIS A 31 -0.76 5.24 -1.05
N ALA A 32 0.07 4.86 -0.08
CA ALA A 32 -0.38 4.55 1.26
C ALA A 32 -0.97 5.79 1.95
N ASP A 33 -0.38 6.97 1.78
CA ASP A 33 -0.90 8.24 2.32
C ASP A 33 -2.24 8.62 1.67
N GLU A 34 -2.37 8.53 0.34
CA GLU A 34 -3.63 8.81 -0.34
C GLU A 34 -4.75 7.83 0.08
N LEU A 35 -4.45 6.53 0.15
CA LEU A 35 -5.42 5.52 0.59
C LEU A 35 -5.82 5.71 2.06
N SER A 36 -4.89 6.14 2.92
CA SER A 36 -5.15 6.37 4.35
C SER A 36 -6.16 7.48 4.60
N LYS A 37 -6.32 8.44 3.67
CA LYS A 37 -7.36 9.49 3.75
C LYS A 37 -8.77 8.93 3.63
N HIS A 38 -8.94 7.81 2.92
CA HIS A 38 -10.23 7.21 2.63
C HIS A 38 -10.49 5.94 3.44
N ARG A 39 -9.44 5.32 3.96
CA ARG A 39 -9.52 4.13 4.80
C ARG A 39 -10.23 4.46 6.11
N CYS A 40 -11.05 3.51 6.56
CA CYS A 40 -11.72 3.58 7.86
C CYS A 40 -10.69 3.42 9.00
N PRO A 41 -10.39 4.47 9.81
CA PRO A 41 -9.37 4.38 10.86
C PRO A 41 -9.79 3.45 12.01
N TYR A 42 -11.08 3.10 12.08
CA TYR A 42 -11.65 2.20 13.08
C TYR A 42 -11.81 0.76 12.58
N LYS A 43 -11.29 0.41 11.40
CA LYS A 43 -11.34 -0.97 10.90
C LYS A 43 -10.14 -1.75 11.42
N ASN A 44 -10.39 -2.81 12.19
CA ASN A 44 -9.33 -3.70 12.68
C ASN A 44 -8.94 -4.77 11.64
N ALA A 45 -7.92 -5.58 11.97
CA ALA A 45 -7.41 -6.65 11.10
C ALA A 45 -8.45 -7.73 10.75
N MET A 46 -9.49 -7.92 11.58
CA MET A 46 -10.62 -8.83 11.33
C MET A 46 -11.75 -8.17 10.53
N SER A 47 -11.53 -6.98 9.98
CA SER A 47 -12.55 -6.17 9.30
C SER A 47 -13.73 -5.70 10.17
N LYS A 48 -13.59 -5.76 11.50
CA LYS A 48 -14.58 -5.25 12.44
C LYS A 48 -14.33 -3.77 12.72
N CYS A 49 -15.41 -3.02 12.87
CA CYS A 49 -15.42 -1.62 13.28
C CYS A 49 -15.22 -1.53 14.81
N THR A 50 -14.30 -0.68 15.25
CA THR A 50 -13.99 -0.40 16.65
C THR A 50 -14.47 0.98 17.10
N ALA A 51 -15.23 1.69 16.26
CA ALA A 51 -15.74 3.01 16.60
C ALA A 51 -16.83 2.90 17.68
N ASN A 52 -16.70 3.71 18.74
CA ASN A 52 -17.71 3.84 19.79
C ASN A 52 -18.79 4.89 19.46
N PHE A 53 -18.83 5.35 18.22
CA PHE A 53 -19.77 6.35 17.72
C PHE A 53 -20.32 5.93 16.36
N TYR A 54 -21.48 6.46 16.00
CA TYR A 54 -22.14 6.15 14.73
C TYR A 54 -21.40 6.78 13.54
N CYS A 55 -21.19 5.99 12.48
CA CYS A 55 -20.71 6.49 11.19
C CYS A 55 -21.40 5.77 10.02
N GLN A 56 -21.47 6.41 8.85
CA GLN A 56 -22.18 5.86 7.68
C GLN A 56 -21.61 4.53 7.17
N ASN A 57 -20.30 4.33 7.40
CA ASN A 57 -19.57 3.13 7.00
C ASN A 57 -19.71 1.99 8.02
N GLN A 58 -20.30 2.22 9.19
CA GLN A 58 -20.56 1.20 10.20
C GLN A 58 -21.82 0.42 9.82
N LYS A 59 -21.69 -0.90 9.58
CA LYS A 59 -22.80 -1.77 9.21
C LYS A 59 -22.95 -2.89 10.24
N TYR A 60 -24.18 -3.08 10.71
CA TYR A 60 -24.52 -4.09 11.71
C TYR A 60 -25.03 -5.34 11.00
N VAL A 61 -24.53 -6.50 11.43
CA VAL A 61 -25.13 -7.80 11.07
C VAL A 61 -26.33 -8.07 11.98
N LYS A 62 -27.28 -8.89 11.53
CA LYS A 62 -28.55 -9.16 12.23
C LYS A 62 -28.40 -9.84 13.61
N LYS A 63 -27.19 -10.25 14.01
CA LYS A 63 -26.90 -10.77 15.35
C LYS A 63 -26.50 -9.60 16.23
N GLU A 64 -27.33 -9.29 17.23
CA GLU A 64 -27.19 -8.11 18.10
C GLU A 64 -25.86 -8.06 18.88
N ASP A 65 -25.19 -9.21 19.07
CA ASP A 65 -23.95 -9.30 19.86
C ASP A 65 -22.65 -9.17 19.04
N ASP A 66 -22.72 -9.16 17.71
CA ASP A 66 -21.53 -9.08 16.86
C ASP A 66 -21.13 -7.62 16.59
N ALA A 67 -19.86 -7.29 16.83
CA ALA A 67 -19.33 -5.98 16.49
C ALA A 67 -19.58 -5.64 15.00
N PRO A 68 -20.02 -4.42 14.67
CA PRO A 68 -20.32 -4.04 13.29
C PRO A 68 -19.08 -4.14 12.40
N PHE A 69 -19.27 -4.32 11.10
CA PHE A 69 -18.18 -4.27 10.12
C PHE A 69 -18.06 -2.87 9.52
N CYS A 70 -16.85 -2.49 9.09
CA CYS A 70 -16.65 -1.26 8.33
C CYS A 70 -16.78 -1.58 6.83
N ALA A 71 -17.74 -0.97 6.15
CA ALA A 71 -18.01 -1.13 4.72
C ALA A 71 -17.21 -0.16 3.82
N GLY A 72 -16.21 0.54 4.38
CA GLY A 72 -15.33 1.42 3.62
C GLY A 72 -14.47 0.67 2.59
N SER A 73 -13.93 1.38 1.60
CA SER A 73 -13.03 0.80 0.61
C SER A 73 -11.65 0.55 1.24
N ASP A 74 -11.25 -0.72 1.31
CA ASP A 74 -9.96 -1.15 1.88
C ASP A 74 -9.06 -1.85 0.86
N LYS A 75 -9.28 -1.59 -0.44
CA LYS A 75 -8.46 -2.20 -1.49
C LYS A 75 -7.08 -1.54 -1.51
N LEU A 76 -6.10 -2.21 -0.90
CA LEU A 76 -4.69 -1.86 -1.02
C LEU A 76 -4.10 -2.64 -2.20
N ASP A 77 -3.70 -1.93 -3.25
CA ASP A 77 -2.93 -2.51 -4.34
C ASP A 77 -1.66 -1.71 -4.57
N TYR A 78 -0.54 -2.20 -4.02
CA TYR A 78 0.78 -1.60 -4.17
C TYR A 78 1.56 -2.19 -5.35
N ARG A 79 1.00 -3.17 -6.07
CA ARG A 79 1.65 -3.77 -7.24
C ARG A 79 2.00 -2.76 -8.34
N PRO A 80 1.23 -1.66 -8.58
CA PRO A 80 1.63 -0.63 -9.55
C PRO A 80 2.95 0.07 -9.21
N ALA A 81 3.34 0.10 -7.93
CA ALA A 81 4.60 0.70 -7.50
C ALA A 81 5.82 -0.21 -7.82
N TRP A 82 5.58 -1.47 -8.20
CA TRP A 82 6.63 -2.36 -8.68
C TRP A 82 6.71 -2.30 -10.21
N LYS A 83 7.91 -2.33 -10.78
CA LYS A 83 8.08 -2.58 -12.22
C LYS A 83 7.64 -4.01 -12.51
N VAL A 84 6.37 -4.18 -12.83
CA VAL A 84 5.77 -5.44 -13.28
C VAL A 84 5.89 -5.53 -14.79
N ASP A 85 6.18 -6.73 -15.31
CA ASP A 85 6.31 -6.98 -16.75
C ASP A 85 4.98 -6.77 -17.52
N GLU A 86 3.85 -6.74 -16.80
CA GLU A 86 2.52 -6.49 -17.35
C GLU A 86 1.81 -5.34 -16.61
N PRO A 87 1.29 -4.33 -17.32
CA PRO A 87 0.56 -3.24 -16.69
C PRO A 87 -0.75 -3.75 -16.06
N ILE A 88 -1.00 -3.37 -14.80
CA ILE A 88 -2.25 -3.66 -14.12
C ILE A 88 -3.36 -2.92 -14.86
N LYS A 89 -4.35 -3.66 -15.36
CA LYS A 89 -5.57 -3.07 -15.92
C LYS A 89 -6.21 -2.21 -14.83
N LYS A 90 -6.25 -0.90 -15.04
CA LYS A 90 -6.99 0.01 -14.17
C LYS A 90 -8.43 -0.49 -14.13
N ASN A 91 -8.97 -0.68 -12.93
CA ASN A 91 -10.40 -0.86 -12.79
C ASN A 91 -11.01 0.54 -12.86
N ASP A 92 -11.79 0.78 -13.92
CA ASP A 92 -12.63 1.96 -14.12
C ASP A 92 -13.60 2.19 -12.94
#